data_AF-A0A6H1ZKU7-F1
#
_entry.id   AF-A0A6H1ZKU7-F1
#
_cell.length_a   1.000
_cell.length_b   1.000
_cell.length_c   1.000
_cell.angle_alpha   90.00
_cell.angle_beta   90.00
_cell.angle_gamma   90.00
#
_symmetry.space_group_name_H-M   'P 1'
#
loop_
_entity.id
_entity.type
_entity.pdbx_description
1 polymer ?
#
loop_
_entity_poly.entity_id
_entity_poly.type
_entity_poly.pdbx_seq_one_letter_code
_entity_poly.pdbx_strand_id
1 'polypeptide(L)'
;MNEPDAKAIGMKRLKMDIKIELTKPFIITEGISGTWFYHISKKNNFVRSLCGKPTMKTSLTFRSWGIKTHLNERYCEKCFGLALNEMW
;
A
#
# COMPACT_ATOMS: atom_id res chain seq x y z
N MET A 1 45.59 7.20 -5.80
CA MET A 1 44.56 6.65 -4.91
C MET A 1 43.45 7.69 -4.89
N ASN A 2 42.41 7.52 -5.70
CA ASN A 2 41.31 8.49 -5.78
C ASN A 2 40.20 8.03 -4.85
N GLU A 3 39.97 8.78 -3.77
CA GLU A 3 38.76 8.67 -2.96
C GLU A 3 37.55 8.98 -3.84
N PRO A 4 36.56 8.08 -3.97
CA PRO A 4 35.29 8.46 -4.55
C PRO A 4 34.53 9.35 -3.55
N ASP A 5 34.43 10.64 -3.91
CA ASP A 5 33.63 11.71 -3.31
C ASP A 5 32.41 11.23 -2.51
N ALA A 6 32.50 11.36 -1.18
CA ALA A 6 31.42 11.09 -0.22
C ALA A 6 30.10 11.83 -0.57
N LYS A 7 30.18 12.92 -1.33
CA LYS A 7 29.05 13.74 -1.81
C LYS A 7 28.18 13.01 -2.84
N ALA A 8 28.78 12.19 -3.72
CA ALA A 8 28.06 11.41 -4.73
C ALA A 8 27.32 10.21 -4.12
N ILE A 9 27.88 9.61 -3.07
CA ILE A 9 27.27 8.50 -2.32
C ILE A 9 26.05 9.01 -1.53
N GLY A 10 26.15 10.19 -0.91
CA GLY A 10 25.04 10.83 -0.19
C GLY A 10 23.84 11.19 -1.08
N MET A 11 24.09 11.75 -2.27
CA MET A 11 23.01 12.07 -3.23
C MET A 11 22.34 10.83 -3.84
N LYS A 12 23.08 9.73 -4.04
CA LYS A 12 22.50 8.45 -4.48
C LYS A 12 21.60 7.84 -3.41
N ARG A 13 22.04 7.86 -2.15
CA ARG A 13 21.29 7.30 -1.01
C ARG A 13 19.99 8.07 -0.77
N LEU A 14 20.05 9.40 -0.72
CA LEU A 14 18.87 10.27 -0.63
C LEU A 14 17.86 10.04 -1.77
N LYS A 15 18.31 9.92 -3.03
CA LYS A 15 17.40 9.63 -4.16
C LYS A 15 16.81 8.23 -4.12
N MET A 16 17.50 7.26 -3.54
CA MET A 16 17.03 5.88 -3.38
C MET A 16 16.00 5.82 -2.25
N ASP A 17 16.27 6.47 -1.12
CA ASP A 17 15.36 6.57 0.03
C ASP A 17 14.08 7.34 -0.34
N ILE A 18 14.19 8.45 -1.09
CA ILE A 18 13.03 9.19 -1.64
C ILE A 18 12.22 8.35 -2.64
N LYS A 19 12.89 7.51 -3.47
CA LYS A 19 12.18 6.55 -4.34
C LYS A 19 11.50 5.44 -3.54
N ILE A 20 12.06 5.01 -2.42
CA ILE A 20 11.50 3.95 -1.57
C ILE A 20 10.26 4.46 -0.81
N GLU A 21 10.27 5.70 -0.32
CA GLU A 21 9.09 6.33 0.32
C GLU A 21 7.93 6.55 -0.67
N LEU A 22 8.21 6.98 -1.90
CA LEU A 22 7.18 7.20 -2.93
C LEU A 22 6.62 5.91 -3.57
N THR A 23 7.11 4.73 -3.18
CA THR A 23 6.79 3.44 -3.81
C THR A 23 6.13 2.43 -2.89
N LYS A 24 5.57 2.79 -1.72
CA LYS A 24 4.77 1.80 -0.98
C LYS A 24 3.53 1.45 -1.80
N PRO A 25 3.47 0.23 -2.39
CA PRO A 25 2.59 0.01 -3.52
C PRO A 25 1.28 -0.57 -2.98
N PHE A 26 0.56 0.19 -2.17
CA PHE A 26 -0.69 -0.27 -1.60
C PHE A 26 -1.81 -0.18 -2.64
N ILE A 27 -2.64 -1.22 -2.69
CA ILE A 27 -3.82 -1.29 -3.53
C ILE A 27 -5.02 -1.71 -2.69
N ILE A 28 -6.22 -1.32 -3.13
CA ILE A 28 -7.46 -1.85 -2.58
C ILE A 28 -7.66 -3.27 -3.13
N THR A 29 -8.09 -4.18 -2.27
CA THR A 29 -8.49 -5.54 -2.62
C THR A 29 -9.82 -5.88 -1.95
N GLU A 30 -10.58 -6.80 -2.52
CA GLU A 30 -11.87 -7.24 -1.96
C GLU A 30 -11.67 -8.54 -1.18
N GLY A 31 -12.30 -8.68 -0.01
CA GLY A 31 -12.29 -9.90 0.78
C GLY A 31 -13.08 -11.01 0.08
N ILE A 32 -12.53 -12.21 -0.01
CA ILE A 32 -13.23 -13.33 -0.66
C ILE A 32 -14.44 -13.84 0.13
N SER A 33 -14.54 -13.49 1.41
CA SER A 33 -15.58 -13.97 2.32
C SER A 33 -16.78 -13.00 2.45
N GLY A 34 -16.80 -11.91 1.68
CA GLY A 34 -17.90 -10.95 1.77
C GLY A 34 -17.87 -9.91 0.67
N THR A 35 -19.03 -9.65 0.08
CA THR A 35 -19.21 -8.64 -0.96
C THR A 35 -19.03 -7.23 -0.40
N TRP A 36 -18.43 -6.35 -1.19
CA TRP A 36 -18.24 -4.93 -0.88
C TRP A 36 -17.45 -4.69 0.41
N PHE A 37 -16.63 -5.67 0.85
CA PHE A 37 -15.75 -5.53 2.00
C PHE A 37 -14.29 -5.47 1.57
N TYR A 38 -13.72 -4.28 1.73
CA TYR A 38 -12.43 -3.93 1.17
C TYR A 38 -11.30 -3.94 2.20
N HIS A 39 -10.15 -4.35 1.70
CA HIS A 39 -8.89 -4.47 2.39
C HIS A 39 -7.79 -3.73 1.63
N ILE A 40 -6.64 -3.56 2.28
CA ILE A 40 -5.43 -3.04 1.64
C ILE A 40 -4.45 -4.20 1.50
N SER A 41 -3.82 -4.31 0.33
CA SER A 41 -2.76 -5.27 0.03
C SER A 41 -1.54 -4.57 -0.55
N LYS A 42 -0.38 -5.23 -0.50
CA LYS A 42 0.78 -4.81 -1.30
C LYS A 42 0.53 -5.20 -2.77
N LYS A 43 0.92 -4.36 -3.73
CA LYS A 43 0.66 -4.56 -5.17
C LYS A 43 1.26 -5.85 -5.71
N ASN A 44 2.38 -6.29 -5.15
CA ASN A 44 3.04 -7.55 -5.49
C ASN A 44 2.42 -8.79 -4.79
N ASN A 45 1.51 -8.60 -3.83
CA ASN A 45 0.82 -9.66 -3.11
C ASN A 45 -0.63 -9.25 -2.81
N PHE A 46 -1.50 -9.30 -3.82
CA PHE A 46 -2.90 -8.91 -3.71
C PHE A 46 -3.83 -10.02 -3.23
N VAL A 47 -3.34 -11.25 -3.13
CA VAL A 47 -4.13 -12.41 -2.66
C VAL A 47 -4.24 -12.48 -1.14
N ARG A 48 -3.42 -11.70 -0.44
CA ARG A 48 -3.45 -11.49 1.01
C ARG A 48 -3.45 -9.99 1.30
N SER A 49 -4.34 -9.59 2.20
CA SER A 49 -4.34 -8.23 2.76
C SER A 49 -3.28 -8.04 3.84
N LEU A 50 -3.01 -6.78 4.20
CA LEU A 50 -2.13 -6.41 5.30
C LEU A 50 -2.58 -7.01 6.64
N CYS A 51 -3.90 -7.13 6.87
CA CYS A 51 -4.43 -7.77 8.08
C CYS A 51 -4.48 -9.31 7.99
N GLY A 52 -3.92 -9.90 6.92
CA GLY A 52 -3.78 -11.34 6.73
C GLY A 52 -5.00 -12.05 6.15
N LYS A 53 -6.10 -11.34 5.83
CA LYS A 53 -7.27 -11.95 5.19
C LYS A 53 -7.01 -12.28 3.72
N PRO A 54 -7.55 -13.41 3.22
CA PRO A 54 -7.51 -13.72 1.79
C PRO A 54 -8.36 -12.73 1.01
N THR A 55 -7.82 -12.27 -0.11
CA THR A 55 -8.42 -11.20 -0.92
C THR A 55 -8.29 -11.48 -2.40
N MET A 56 -9.05 -10.74 -3.20
CA MET A 56 -8.97 -10.71 -4.65
C MET A 56 -8.79 -9.29 -5.16
N LYS A 57 -8.29 -9.16 -6.39
CA LYS A 57 -8.06 -7.85 -7.01
C LYS A 57 -9.40 -7.18 -7.31
N THR A 58 -9.48 -5.87 -7.07
CA THR A 58 -10.60 -5.03 -7.50
C THR A 58 -10.12 -3.97 -8.50
N SER A 59 -11.06 -3.41 -9.26
CA SER A 59 -10.81 -2.24 -10.12
C SER A 59 -10.74 -0.93 -9.33
N LEU A 60 -11.13 -0.92 -8.05
CA LEU A 60 -11.06 0.27 -7.22
C LEU A 60 -9.62 0.76 -7.05
N THR A 61 -9.45 2.06 -7.21
CA THR A 61 -8.18 2.74 -6.93
C THR A 61 -8.10 3.13 -5.47
N PHE A 62 -6.90 3.36 -4.95
CA PHE A 62 -6.73 3.79 -3.55
C PHE A 62 -7.44 5.12 -3.24
N ARG A 63 -7.68 5.97 -4.25
CA ARG A 63 -8.49 7.20 -4.13
C ARG A 63 -9.95 6.93 -3.69
N SER A 64 -10.44 5.72 -3.92
CA SER A 64 -11.78 5.27 -3.53
C SER A 64 -11.85 4.69 -2.11
N TRP A 65 -10.75 4.72 -1.35
CA TRP A 65 -10.73 4.17 0.01
C TRP A 65 -11.64 4.98 0.95
N GLY A 66 -12.52 4.29 1.67
CA GLY A 66 -13.46 4.91 2.60
C GLY A 66 -14.71 5.54 1.97
N ILE A 67 -14.82 5.55 0.63
CA ILE A 67 -16.00 6.11 -0.05
C ILE A 67 -17.15 5.09 -0.01
N LYS A 68 -18.30 5.50 0.54
CA LYS A 68 -19.53 4.71 0.50
C LYS A 68 -20.47 5.21 -0.57
N THR A 69 -21.04 4.29 -1.33
CA THR A 69 -22.08 4.51 -2.33
C THR A 69 -23.36 3.78 -1.91
N HIS A 70 -24.28 3.57 -2.85
CA HIS A 70 -25.50 2.80 -2.64
C HIS A 70 -25.25 1.31 -2.34
N LEU A 71 -24.02 0.82 -2.53
CA LEU A 71 -23.64 -0.58 -2.29
C LEU A 71 -23.19 -0.86 -0.85
N ASN A 72 -23.14 0.17 0.01
CA ASN A 72 -22.77 0.06 1.43
C ASN A 72 -21.40 -0.61 1.66
N GLU A 73 -20.40 -0.08 0.98
CA GLU A 73 -19.01 -0.51 1.06
C GLU A 73 -18.50 -0.46 2.50
N ARG A 74 -17.75 -1.48 2.87
CA ARG A 74 -17.11 -1.62 4.17
C ARG A 74 -15.60 -1.65 3.98
N TYR A 75 -14.87 -1.03 4.90
CA TYR A 75 -13.42 -0.91 4.81
C TYR A 75 -12.79 -1.44 6.10
N CYS A 76 -11.76 -2.28 5.98
CA CYS A 76 -11.12 -2.90 7.13
C CYS A 76 -10.27 -1.90 7.92
N GLU A 77 -10.71 -1.56 9.14
CA GLU A 77 -10.00 -0.65 10.05
C GLU A 77 -8.58 -1.10 10.36
N LYS A 78 -8.35 -2.41 10.54
CA LYS A 78 -7.00 -2.96 10.75
C LYS A 78 -6.08 -2.68 9.55
N CYS A 79 -6.60 -2.80 8.33
CA CYS A 79 -5.82 -2.47 7.13
C CYS A 79 -5.51 -0.97 7.07
N PHE A 80 -6.45 -0.12 7.48
CA PHE A 80 -6.24 1.33 7.53
C PHE A 80 -5.10 1.72 8.48
N GLY A 81 -5.12 1.21 9.72
CA GLY A 81 -4.04 1.48 10.69
C GLY A 81 -2.68 0.94 10.25
N LEU A 82 -2.63 -0.28 9.69
CA LEU A 82 -1.38 -0.86 9.18
C LEU A 82 -0.83 -0.08 7.99
N ALA A 83 -1.69 0.37 7.07
CA ALA A 83 -1.26 1.19 5.95
C ALA A 83 -0.67 2.53 6.43
N LEU A 84 -1.29 3.18 7.42
CA LEU A 84 -0.74 4.39 8.03
C LEU A 84 0.61 4.15 8.71
N ASN A 85 0.75 3.08 9.50
CA ASN A 85 2.03 2.75 10.17
C ASN A 85 3.14 2.43 9.18
N GLU A 86 2.81 1.90 8.02
CA GLU A 86 3.78 1.70 6.95
C GLU A 86 4.09 3.03 6.23
N MET A 87 3.35 4.11 6.36
CA MET A 87 3.67 5.37 5.66
C MET A 87 4.64 6.28 6.42
N TRP A 88 5.16 5.83 7.56
CA TRP A 88 6.15 6.49 8.42
C TRP A 88 7.32 5.54 8.69
#